data_AF-A0A3D3NI25-F1
#
_entry.id   AF-A0A3D3NI25-F1
#
_cell.length_a   1.000
_cell.length_b   1.000
_cell.length_c   1.000
_cell.angle_alpha   90.00
_cell.angle_beta   90.00
_cell.angle_gamma   90.00
#
_symmetry.space_group_name_H-M   'P 1'
#
loop_
_entity.id
_entity.type
_entity.pdbx_description
1 polymer ?
#
loop_
_entity_poly.entity_id
_entity_poly.type
_entity_poly.pdbx_seq_one_letter_code
_entity_poly.pdbx_strand_id
1 'polypeptide(L)'
;GALSNQPPVPATAPLTQPAVPPATAGAAAPLPGQINAAGVQAPIASVGQPLNTSKSSTINYEVDRTIRHVRQSVGTIKRLSAAVVVNQRKEIAKDGKSVSKPLPDAELKQISDLVKEAMGFSKDRGDTISVANAPFTAIEKDDGVPLWRDPETLSLAKELVKYGVLAAIIAY
;
A
#
# COMPACT_ATOMS: atom_id res chain seq x y z
N GLY A 1 -4.04 21.03 -24.79
CA GLY A 1 -5.10 21.76 -25.49
C GLY A 1 -5.49 20.98 -26.73
N ALA A 2 -6.70 20.45 -26.76
CA ALA A 2 -7.36 19.92 -27.95
C ALA A 2 -8.86 19.86 -27.64
N LEU A 3 -9.56 20.96 -27.92
CA LEU A 3 -11.02 21.03 -27.85
C LEU A 3 -11.55 20.55 -29.21
N SER A 4 -11.58 19.23 -29.45
CA SER A 4 -12.27 18.68 -30.62
C SER A 4 -13.69 18.30 -30.22
N ASN A 5 -14.62 19.25 -30.39
CA ASN A 5 -16.05 19.00 -30.33
C ASN A 5 -16.60 19.13 -31.75
N GLN A 6 -16.36 18.12 -32.57
CA GLN A 6 -16.92 18.06 -33.91
C GLN A 6 -18.30 17.40 -33.84
N PRO A 7 -19.38 18.06 -34.30
CA PRO A 7 -20.71 17.46 -34.28
C PRO A 7 -20.76 16.22 -35.19
N PRO A 8 -21.55 15.19 -34.84
CA PRO A 8 -21.71 14.00 -35.67
C PRO A 8 -22.25 14.36 -37.05
N VAL A 9 -21.70 13.75 -38.10
CA VAL A 9 -22.25 13.85 -39.46
C VAL A 9 -23.63 13.16 -39.52
N PRO A 10 -24.59 13.66 -40.32
CA PRO A 10 -25.90 13.06 -40.45
C PRO A 10 -25.81 11.61 -40.91
N ALA A 11 -26.56 10.71 -40.26
CA ALA A 11 -26.64 9.31 -40.67
C ALA A 11 -27.33 9.19 -42.05
N THR A 12 -26.58 8.84 -43.08
CA THR A 12 -27.12 8.41 -44.38
C THR A 12 -27.52 6.94 -44.30
N ALA A 13 -28.77 6.67 -43.91
CA ALA A 13 -29.36 5.35 -44.08
C ALA A 13 -29.57 5.09 -45.59
N PRO A 14 -29.15 3.93 -46.15
CA PRO A 14 -29.48 3.57 -47.51
C PRO A 14 -30.99 3.39 -47.65
N LEU A 15 -31.64 4.23 -48.47
CA LEU A 15 -33.02 4.02 -48.90
C LEU A 15 -33.03 2.80 -49.84
N THR A 16 -33.12 1.60 -49.28
CA THR A 16 -33.45 0.40 -50.04
C THR A 16 -34.94 0.44 -50.34
N GLN A 17 -35.29 1.02 -51.50
CA GLN A 17 -36.63 0.95 -52.04
C GLN A 17 -36.90 -0.51 -52.46
N PRO A 18 -37.88 -1.22 -51.88
CA PRO A 18 -38.22 -2.56 -52.34
C PRO A 18 -38.65 -2.50 -53.81
N ALA A 19 -38.20 -3.46 -54.62
CA ALA A 19 -38.61 -3.57 -56.01
C ALA A 19 -40.14 -3.74 -56.09
N VAL A 20 -40.82 -2.75 -56.66
CA VAL A 20 -42.25 -2.85 -56.98
C VAL A 20 -42.36 -3.67 -58.27
N PRO A 21 -43.20 -4.73 -58.32
CA PRO A 21 -43.41 -5.51 -59.53
C PRO A 21 -43.92 -4.64 -60.67
N PRO A 22 -43.57 -4.92 -61.95
CA PRO A 22 -44.06 -4.14 -63.08
C PRO A 22 -45.59 -4.24 -63.15
N ALA A 23 -46.26 -3.11 -63.01
CA ALA A 23 -47.69 -3.02 -63.32
C ALA A 23 -47.87 -3.32 -64.81
N THR A 24 -48.76 -4.27 -65.08
CA THR A 24 -49.23 -4.69 -66.40
C THR A 24 -49.66 -3.48 -67.24
N ALA A 25 -49.32 -3.56 -68.53
CA ALA A 25 -49.62 -2.59 -69.57
C ALA A 25 -51.06 -2.02 -69.48
N GLY A 26 -51.15 -0.69 -69.37
CA GLY A 26 -52.42 0.03 -69.41
C GLY A 26 -52.41 1.37 -68.68
N ALA A 27 -51.47 2.27 -69.02
CA ALA A 27 -51.55 3.66 -68.56
C ALA A 27 -51.17 4.59 -69.71
N ALA A 28 -52.15 5.36 -70.18
CA ALA A 28 -51.97 6.41 -71.18
C ALA A 28 -50.96 7.45 -70.68
N ALA A 29 -50.15 7.98 -71.61
CA ALA A 29 -49.19 9.03 -71.32
C ALA A 29 -49.89 10.26 -70.71
N PRO A 30 -49.36 10.84 -69.61
CA PRO A 30 -49.97 12.03 -69.00
C PRO A 30 -49.86 13.23 -69.95
N LEU A 31 -50.94 14.02 -70.06
CA LEU A 31 -50.94 15.27 -70.81
C LEU A 31 -49.93 16.28 -70.20
N PRO A 32 -49.27 17.12 -71.02
CA PRO A 32 -48.31 18.11 -70.51
C PRO A 32 -48.97 19.02 -69.47
N GLY A 33 -48.39 19.10 -68.27
CA GLY A 33 -48.89 19.98 -67.21
C GLY A 33 -49.66 19.29 -66.07
N GLN A 34 -49.68 17.96 -66.00
CA GLN A 34 -50.23 17.21 -64.85
C GLN A 34 -49.27 16.11 -64.39
N ILE A 35 -49.13 15.94 -63.07
CA ILE A 35 -48.39 14.82 -62.47
C ILE A 35 -49.38 13.76 -61.98
N ASN A 36 -49.03 12.48 -62.17
CA ASN A 36 -49.79 11.34 -61.68
C ASN A 36 -48.95 10.57 -60.67
N ALA A 37 -49.34 10.60 -59.40
CA ALA A 37 -48.76 9.78 -58.34
C ALA A 37 -49.89 9.05 -57.60
N ALA A 38 -49.80 7.71 -57.54
CA ALA A 38 -50.75 6.84 -56.84
C ALA A 38 -52.25 7.07 -57.19
N GLY A 39 -52.56 7.35 -58.46
CA GLY A 39 -53.95 7.44 -58.95
C GLY A 39 -54.67 8.77 -58.69
N VAL A 40 -53.97 9.80 -58.21
CA VAL A 40 -54.54 11.13 -58.00
C VAL A 40 -53.95 12.12 -59.02
N GLN A 41 -54.83 12.71 -59.83
CA GLN A 41 -54.49 13.66 -60.88
C GLN A 41 -54.69 15.10 -60.36
N ALA A 42 -53.63 15.91 -60.26
CA ALA A 42 -53.73 17.29 -59.76
C ALA A 42 -52.91 18.29 -60.61
N PRO A 43 -53.40 19.53 -60.80
CA PRO A 43 -52.65 20.58 -61.51
C PRO A 43 -51.42 21.03 -60.70
N ILE A 44 -50.30 21.24 -61.41
CA ILE A 44 -48.95 21.52 -60.84
C ILE A 44 -48.89 22.83 -60.03
N ALA A 45 -49.96 23.64 -60.02
CA ALA A 45 -50.02 24.97 -59.41
C ALA A 45 -49.97 25.03 -57.87
N SER A 46 -49.87 23.90 -57.15
CA SER A 46 -49.79 23.89 -55.68
C SER A 46 -48.44 23.44 -55.09
N VAL A 47 -47.45 23.08 -55.92
CA VAL A 47 -46.13 22.63 -55.44
C VAL A 47 -45.16 23.83 -55.42
N GLY A 48 -45.47 24.84 -54.60
CA GLY A 48 -44.76 26.11 -54.60
C GLY A 48 -44.43 26.69 -53.23
N GLN A 49 -44.42 25.89 -52.17
CA GLN A 49 -43.97 26.34 -50.85
C GLN A 49 -42.79 25.47 -50.38
N PRO A 50 -41.60 26.03 -50.16
CA PRO A 50 -40.51 25.28 -49.54
C PRO A 50 -40.90 24.94 -48.10
N LEU A 51 -41.22 23.68 -47.83
CA LEU A 51 -41.46 23.18 -46.47
C LEU A 51 -40.13 23.15 -45.71
N ASN A 52 -39.88 24.15 -44.87
CA ASN A 52 -38.73 24.16 -43.97
C ASN A 52 -39.06 23.30 -42.73
N THR A 53 -38.54 22.08 -42.70
CA THR A 53 -38.70 21.18 -41.54
C THR A 53 -37.48 21.30 -40.62
N SER A 54 -37.70 21.70 -39.37
CA SER A 54 -36.67 21.79 -38.34
C SER A 54 -36.91 20.72 -37.28
N LYS A 55 -35.89 19.91 -37.00
CA LYS A 55 -35.92 18.89 -35.95
C LYS A 55 -34.92 19.26 -34.87
N SER A 56 -35.41 19.68 -33.71
CA SER A 56 -34.60 19.90 -32.52
C SER A 56 -34.71 18.68 -31.59
N SER A 57 -33.57 18.17 -31.11
CA SER A 57 -33.52 17.05 -30.17
C SER A 57 -32.50 17.38 -29.08
N THR A 58 -32.97 17.53 -27.84
CA THR A 58 -32.12 17.68 -26.66
C THR A 58 -31.90 16.32 -26.02
N ILE A 59 -30.66 15.83 -26.05
CA ILE A 59 -30.28 14.58 -25.38
C ILE A 59 -29.54 14.95 -24.09
N ASN A 60 -30.10 14.55 -22.96
CA ASN A 60 -29.45 14.67 -21.66
C ASN A 60 -28.64 13.41 -21.42
N TYR A 61 -27.36 13.57 -21.12
CA TYR A 61 -26.49 12.47 -20.70
C TYR A 61 -26.31 12.57 -19.19
N GLU A 62 -26.53 11.45 -18.50
CA GLU A 62 -26.10 11.35 -17.11
C GLU A 62 -24.63 10.93 -17.08
N VAL A 63 -23.85 11.55 -16.20
CA VAL A 63 -22.44 11.22 -16.02
C VAL A 63 -22.34 10.07 -15.01
N ASP A 64 -21.57 9.05 -15.36
CA ASP A 64 -21.30 7.92 -14.47
C ASP A 64 -20.69 8.39 -13.14
N ARG A 65 -21.32 8.04 -12.03
CA ARG A 65 -20.84 8.34 -10.67
C ARG A 65 -20.24 7.09 -10.04
N THR A 66 -18.92 7.09 -9.82
CA THR A 66 -18.27 6.07 -9.00
C THR A 66 -18.20 6.52 -7.55
N ILE A 67 -18.92 5.85 -6.64
CA ILE A 67 -18.85 6.10 -5.19
C ILE A 67 -17.94 5.03 -4.57
N ARG A 68 -16.82 5.45 -3.97
CA ARG A 68 -15.94 4.56 -3.20
C ARG A 68 -16.13 4.80 -1.71
N HIS A 69 -16.57 3.77 -0.99
CA HIS A 69 -16.56 3.75 0.47
C HIS A 69 -15.26 3.11 0.94
N VAL A 70 -14.44 3.86 1.69
CA VAL A 70 -13.23 3.33 2.33
C VAL A 70 -13.47 3.30 3.83
N ARG A 71 -13.52 2.10 4.41
CA ARG A 71 -13.50 1.92 5.87
C ARG A 71 -12.06 1.61 6.27
N GLN A 72 -11.43 2.54 6.96
CA GLN A 72 -10.07 2.33 7.48
C GLN A 72 -10.13 1.41 8.69
N SER A 73 -9.21 0.44 8.74
CA SER A 73 -9.06 -0.45 9.90
C SER A 73 -8.56 0.35 11.10
N VAL A 74 -9.20 0.18 12.26
CA VAL A 74 -8.75 0.76 13.53
C VAL A 74 -7.44 0.10 13.98
N GLY A 75 -6.56 0.86 14.64
CA GLY A 75 -5.28 0.36 15.15
C GLY A 75 -4.12 0.38 14.15
N THR A 76 -4.22 1.11 13.04
CA THR A 76 -3.09 1.30 12.12
C THR A 76 -1.99 2.16 12.77
N ILE A 77 -0.73 1.74 12.57
CA ILE A 77 0.44 2.43 13.12
C ILE A 77 0.67 3.72 12.33
N LYS A 78 0.59 4.87 13.02
CA LYS A 78 0.84 6.18 12.40
C LYS A 78 2.33 6.50 12.26
N ARG A 79 3.14 6.17 13.28
CA ARG A 79 4.58 6.45 13.34
C ARG A 79 5.25 5.55 14.37
N LEU A 80 6.46 5.09 14.07
CA LEU A 80 7.36 4.39 14.99
C LEU A 80 8.59 5.24 15.30
N SER A 81 9.02 5.20 16.57
CA SER A 81 10.23 5.85 17.03
C SER A 81 11.02 4.88 17.91
N ALA A 82 12.29 4.67 17.58
CA ALA A 82 13.16 3.76 18.31
C ALA A 82 14.52 4.37 18.58
N ALA A 83 15.05 4.10 19.77
CA ALA A 83 16.40 4.44 20.17
C ALA A 83 17.11 3.17 20.63
N VAL A 84 18.29 2.91 20.08
CA VAL A 84 19.09 1.73 20.38
C VAL A 84 20.45 2.17 20.88
N VAL A 85 20.86 1.66 22.05
CA VAL A 85 22.20 1.90 22.58
C VAL A 85 22.98 0.60 22.51
N VAL A 86 24.15 0.65 21.89
CA VAL A 86 25.05 -0.49 21.72
C VAL A 86 26.24 -0.31 22.65
N ASN A 87 26.58 -1.39 23.36
CA ASN A 87 27.74 -1.39 24.25
C ASN A 87 29.05 -1.47 23.44
N GLN A 88 30.08 -0.79 23.94
CA GLN A 88 31.42 -0.83 23.37
C GLN A 88 32.06 -2.22 23.53
N ARG A 89 32.92 -2.61 22.58
CA ARG A 89 33.62 -3.90 22.62
C ARG A 89 34.74 -3.82 23.64
N LYS A 90 34.87 -4.86 24.47
CA LYS A 90 36.00 -5.02 25.38
C LYS A 90 37.14 -5.71 24.62
N GLU A 91 38.24 -5.00 24.38
CA GLU A 91 39.48 -5.59 23.88
C GLU A 91 40.47 -5.70 25.06
N ILE A 92 41.13 -6.86 25.20
CA ILE A 92 42.18 -7.04 26.20
C ILE A 92 43.47 -6.49 25.59
N ALA A 93 44.00 -5.41 26.17
CA ALA A 93 45.29 -4.87 25.77
C ALA A 93 46.43 -5.84 26.11
N LYS A 94 47.61 -5.64 25.52
CA LYS A 94 48.82 -6.47 25.77
C LYS A 94 49.24 -6.48 27.25
N ASP A 95 48.74 -5.52 27.98
CA ASP A 95 48.94 -5.18 29.39
C ASP A 95 47.99 -5.96 30.33
N GLY A 96 47.11 -6.81 29.78
CA GLY A 96 46.07 -7.54 30.53
C GLY A 96 44.88 -6.69 30.97
N LYS A 97 44.88 -5.39 30.67
CA LYS A 97 43.76 -4.47 30.98
C LYS A 97 42.70 -4.51 29.89
N SER A 98 41.43 -4.64 30.28
CA SER A 98 40.30 -4.52 29.36
C SER A 98 40.08 -3.04 28.98
N VAL A 99 40.32 -2.71 27.72
CA VAL A 99 40.05 -1.38 27.17
C VAL A 99 38.72 -1.43 26.41
N SER A 100 37.87 -0.43 26.63
CA SER A 100 36.62 -0.30 25.90
C SER A 100 36.88 0.42 24.58
N LYS A 101 36.55 -0.25 23.47
CA LYS A 101 36.75 0.26 22.11
C LYS A 101 35.40 0.52 21.45
N PRO A 102 35.20 1.72 20.87
CA PRO A 102 34.02 2.00 20.07
C PRO A 102 33.89 1.01 18.90
N LEU A 103 32.66 0.60 18.58
CA LEU A 103 32.36 -0.13 17.35
C LEU A 103 32.70 0.75 16.14
N PRO A 104 33.19 0.14 15.05
CA PRO A 104 33.41 0.85 13.80
C PRO A 104 32.08 1.30 13.18
N ASP A 105 32.10 2.42 12.46
CA ASP A 105 30.91 3.03 11.85
C ASP A 105 30.19 2.08 10.88
N ALA A 106 30.92 1.19 10.21
CA ALA A 106 30.36 0.17 9.32
C ALA A 106 29.43 -0.81 10.08
N GLU A 107 29.84 -1.23 11.28
CA GLU A 107 29.06 -2.15 12.12
C GLU A 107 27.83 -1.42 12.71
N LEU A 108 27.99 -0.16 13.12
CA LEU A 108 26.86 0.67 13.55
C LEU A 108 25.83 0.89 12.44
N LYS A 109 26.29 1.08 11.20
CA LYS A 109 25.40 1.17 10.02
C LYS A 109 24.65 -0.13 9.80
N GLN A 110 25.33 -1.27 9.85
CA GLN A 110 24.71 -2.59 9.71
C GLN A 110 23.65 -2.84 10.79
N ILE A 111 23.94 -2.46 12.04
CA ILE A 111 22.97 -2.54 13.14
C ILE A 111 21.77 -1.62 12.86
N SER A 112 22.00 -0.38 12.42
CA SER A 112 20.92 0.54 12.08
C SER A 112 20.00 -0.02 10.99
N ASP A 113 20.59 -0.61 9.94
CA ASP A 113 19.84 -1.15 8.82
C ASP A 113 19.06 -2.42 9.23
N LEU A 114 19.65 -3.31 10.04
CA LEU A 114 18.94 -4.46 10.61
C LEU A 114 17.76 -4.04 11.50
N VAL A 115 17.95 -3.03 12.34
CA VAL A 115 16.87 -2.54 13.22
C VAL A 115 15.74 -1.91 12.40
N LYS A 116 16.04 -1.19 11.32
CA LYS A 116 15.02 -0.66 10.40
C LYS A 116 14.19 -1.77 9.77
N GLU A 117 14.84 -2.84 9.31
CA GLU A 117 14.15 -4.00 8.74
C GLU A 117 13.27 -4.70 9.78
N ALA A 118 13.81 -4.94 10.98
CA ALA A 118 13.10 -5.64 12.05
C ALA A 118 11.81 -4.94 12.50
N MET A 119 11.78 -3.60 12.48
CA MET A 119 10.58 -2.82 12.83
C MET A 119 9.68 -2.46 11.65
N GLY A 120 10.07 -2.85 10.42
CA GLY A 120 9.36 -2.45 9.21
C GLY A 120 9.34 -0.94 8.99
N PHE A 121 10.50 -0.29 9.17
CA PHE A 121 10.68 1.16 9.04
C PHE A 121 10.07 1.69 7.73
N SER A 122 9.30 2.77 7.83
CA SER A 122 8.75 3.47 6.68
C SER A 122 9.02 4.97 6.77
N LYS A 123 9.68 5.50 5.74
CA LYS A 123 9.90 6.95 5.60
C LYS A 123 8.57 7.68 5.37
N ASP A 124 7.62 7.06 4.68
CA ASP A 124 6.30 7.66 4.40
C ASP A 124 5.43 7.76 5.66
N ARG A 125 5.58 6.84 6.62
CA ARG A 125 4.98 6.95 7.97
C ARG A 125 5.67 7.99 8.86
N GLY A 126 6.85 8.46 8.46
CA GLY A 126 7.66 9.40 9.26
C GLY A 126 8.36 8.73 10.43
N ASP A 127 8.75 7.46 10.29
CA ASP A 127 9.45 6.72 11.33
C ASP A 127 10.87 7.27 11.56
N THR A 128 11.37 7.09 12.79
CA THR A 128 12.69 7.59 13.19
C THR A 128 13.45 6.55 14.01
N ILE A 129 14.75 6.40 13.71
CA ILE A 129 15.67 5.55 14.46
C ILE A 129 16.92 6.34 14.86
N SER A 130 17.37 6.16 16.10
CA SER A 130 18.67 6.67 16.58
C SER A 130 19.48 5.53 17.19
N VAL A 131 20.73 5.38 16.78
CA VAL A 131 21.66 4.38 17.31
C VAL A 131 22.85 5.10 17.93
N ALA A 132 23.13 4.84 19.20
CA ALA A 132 24.25 5.40 19.93
C ALA A 132 25.17 4.28 20.43
N ASN A 133 26.47 4.53 20.41
CA ASN A 133 27.46 3.62 20.96
C ASN A 133 28.03 4.21 22.26
N ALA A 134 27.74 3.58 23.39
CA ALA A 134 28.13 4.06 24.71
C ALA A 134 28.63 2.91 25.59
N PRO A 135 29.66 3.12 26.42
CA PRO A 135 30.13 2.09 27.34
C PRO A 135 29.08 1.88 28.43
N PHE A 136 28.72 0.62 28.67
CA PHE A 136 27.83 0.26 29.76
C PHE A 136 28.62 0.07 31.05
N THR A 137 28.09 0.57 32.15
CA THR A 137 28.61 0.25 33.49
C THR A 137 28.32 -1.22 33.74
N ALA A 138 29.39 -2.02 33.89
CA ALA A 138 29.22 -3.39 34.34
C ALA A 138 28.75 -3.33 35.79
N ILE A 139 27.55 -3.82 36.05
CA ILE A 139 27.19 -4.24 37.40
C ILE A 139 28.13 -5.41 37.65
N GLU A 140 29.08 -5.25 38.58
CA GLU A 140 29.86 -6.39 39.05
C GLU A 140 28.84 -7.42 39.51
N LYS A 141 28.70 -8.46 38.69
CA LYS A 141 27.94 -9.62 39.09
C LYS A 141 28.80 -10.16 40.22
N ASP A 142 28.32 -9.99 41.44
CA ASP A 142 28.96 -10.50 42.63
C ASP A 142 29.12 -12.00 42.37
N ASP A 143 30.31 -12.40 41.93
CA ASP A 143 30.68 -13.79 41.75
C ASP A 143 30.55 -14.33 43.17
N GLY A 144 29.44 -15.04 43.41
CA GLY A 144 28.94 -15.34 44.75
C GLY A 144 30.06 -15.74 45.69
N VAL A 145 29.93 -15.34 46.95
CA VAL A 145 30.96 -15.52 47.99
C VAL A 145 31.59 -16.92 47.83
N PRO A 146 32.93 -17.01 47.72
CA PRO A 146 33.57 -18.30 47.54
C PRO A 146 33.16 -19.27 48.65
N LEU A 147 33.03 -20.57 48.34
CA LEU A 147 32.59 -21.58 49.30
C LEU A 147 33.39 -21.61 50.62
N TRP A 148 34.63 -21.12 50.63
CA TRP A 148 35.45 -21.01 51.86
C TRP A 148 35.15 -19.77 52.71
N ARG A 149 34.42 -18.80 52.16
CA ARG A 149 34.03 -17.54 52.79
C ARG A 149 32.53 -17.48 53.10
N ASP A 150 31.77 -18.46 52.62
CA ASP A 150 30.39 -18.66 53.01
C ASP A 150 30.28 -19.01 54.51
N PRO A 151 29.50 -18.26 55.29
CA PRO A 151 29.35 -18.50 56.72
C PRO A 151 28.66 -19.84 57.03
N GLU A 152 27.75 -20.29 56.16
CA GLU A 152 27.08 -21.58 56.34
C GLU A 152 28.05 -22.76 56.17
N THR A 153 28.87 -22.79 55.12
CA THR A 153 29.84 -23.87 54.89
C THR A 153 30.90 -23.92 55.99
N LEU A 154 31.37 -22.76 56.48
CA LEU A 154 32.29 -22.66 57.61
C LEU A 154 31.67 -23.19 58.92
N SER A 155 30.41 -22.88 59.18
CA SER A 155 29.71 -23.37 60.38
C SER A 155 29.55 -24.89 60.36
N LEU A 156 29.18 -25.45 59.20
CA LEU A 156 28.95 -26.87 58.99
C LEU A 156 30.28 -27.65 59.06
N ALA A 157 31.34 -27.11 58.46
CA ALA A 157 32.68 -27.68 58.56
C ALA A 157 33.20 -27.67 60.01
N LYS A 158 33.01 -26.56 60.75
CA LYS A 158 33.42 -26.47 62.16
C LYS A 158 32.65 -27.45 63.04
N GLU A 159 31.36 -27.67 62.75
CA GLU A 159 30.54 -28.61 63.48
C GLU A 159 30.91 -30.08 63.18
N LEU A 160 31.21 -30.42 61.92
CA LEU A 160 31.77 -31.72 61.55
C LEU A 160 33.12 -31.99 62.23
N VAL A 161 34.02 -30.99 62.27
CA VAL A 161 35.28 -31.11 63.00
C VAL A 161 35.05 -31.31 64.50
N LYS A 162 34.12 -30.55 65.11
CA LYS A 162 33.78 -30.69 66.53
C LYS A 162 33.33 -32.12 66.86
N TYR A 163 32.37 -32.65 66.10
CA TYR A 163 31.87 -34.02 66.34
C TYR A 163 32.90 -35.09 65.96
N GLY A 164 33.72 -34.86 64.92
CA GLY A 164 34.81 -35.76 64.55
C GLY A 164 35.85 -35.90 65.67
N VAL A 165 36.27 -34.78 66.29
CA VAL A 165 37.17 -34.80 67.46
C VAL A 165 36.53 -35.53 68.63
N LEU A 166 35.25 -35.26 68.90
CA LEU A 166 34.53 -35.89 70.02
C LEU A 166 34.38 -37.40 69.82
N ALA A 167 34.09 -37.85 68.60
CA ALA A 167 34.06 -39.27 68.24
C ALA A 167 35.45 -39.92 68.36
N ALA A 168 36.51 -39.22 67.95
CA ALA A 168 37.88 -39.73 68.09
C ALA A 168 38.31 -39.90 69.56
N ILE A 169 37.89 -38.98 70.45
CA ILE A 169 38.15 -39.10 71.90
C ILE A 169 37.38 -40.29 72.50
N ILE A 170 36.16 -40.57 72.04
CA ILE A 170 35.38 -41.71 72.52
C ILE A 170 35.95 -43.04 72.00
N ALA A 171 36.54 -43.04 70.81
CA ALA A 171 37.09 -44.22 70.17
C ALA A 171 38.49 -44.63 70.69
N TYR A 172 39.15 -43.79 71.48
CA TYR A 172 40.46 -44.03 72.09
C TYR A 172 40.33 -44.28 73.60
#